data_AF-A0A813HVN9-F1
#
_entry.id   AF-A0A813HVN9-F1
#
_cell.length_a   1.000
_cell.length_b   1.000
_cell.length_c   1.000
_cell.angle_alpha   90.00
_cell.angle_beta   90.00
_cell.angle_gamma   90.00
#
_symmetry.space_group_name_H-M   'P 1'
#
loop_
_entity.id
_entity.type
_entity.pdbx_description
1 polymer ?
#
loop_
_entity_poly.entity_id
_entity_poly.type
_entity_poly.pdbx_seq_one_letter_code
_entity_poly.pdbx_strand_id
1 'polypeptide(L)'
;MPPPTKSRGATLGKGALREALAKAATSGQWTEASELYVLFTAQPGCKDLGFWDFLRQFRSQEAELQRLRDEAQATQGENTLGYVPQEIDCPGRHWATPFITWDDGFDCSLCKQPIAADTTCLACRICDHDVCPPCQTVGRSKSTPKQK
;
A
#
# COMPACT_ATOMS: atom_id res chain seq x y z
N MET A 1 -15.05 17.11 49.84
CA MET A 1 -14.52 16.67 48.54
C MET A 1 -15.62 15.91 47.81
N PRO A 2 -16.16 16.40 46.69
CA PRO A 2 -17.11 15.63 45.90
C PRO A 2 -16.40 14.40 45.29
N PRO A 3 -17.09 13.25 45.15
CA PRO A 3 -16.51 12.07 44.52
C PRO A 3 -16.26 12.32 43.02
N PRO A 4 -15.22 11.70 42.42
CA PRO A 4 -14.99 11.78 40.98
C PRO A 4 -16.19 11.18 40.24
N THR A 5 -16.87 12.00 39.46
CA THR A 5 -17.93 11.58 38.55
C THR A 5 -17.32 10.65 37.50
N LYS A 6 -17.71 9.36 37.54
CA LYS A 6 -17.46 8.42 36.44
C LYS A 6 -18.17 8.95 35.19
N SER A 7 -17.44 9.64 34.34
CA SER A 7 -17.88 10.00 33.00
C SER A 7 -18.23 8.71 32.27
N ARG A 8 -19.53 8.48 32.04
CA ARG A 8 -20.03 7.42 31.16
C ARG A 8 -19.41 7.69 29.79
N GLY A 9 -18.41 6.91 29.40
CA GLY A 9 -17.79 7.00 28.08
C GLY A 9 -18.89 6.92 27.03
N ALA A 10 -18.93 7.91 26.14
CA ALA A 10 -19.86 7.91 25.03
C ALA A 10 -19.52 6.69 24.15
N THR A 11 -20.40 5.70 24.14
CA THR A 11 -20.22 4.52 23.30
C THR A 11 -20.31 4.97 21.85
N LEU A 12 -19.18 5.00 21.15
CA LEU A 12 -19.18 5.25 19.72
C LEU A 12 -20.08 4.20 19.05
N GLY A 13 -21.02 4.64 18.21
CA GLY A 13 -21.84 3.71 17.44
C GLY A 13 -20.96 2.81 16.57
N LYS A 14 -21.32 1.53 16.44
CA LYS A 14 -20.55 0.53 15.66
C LYS A 14 -20.19 1.01 14.24
N GLY A 15 -21.03 1.82 13.61
CA GLY A 15 -20.77 2.40 12.28
C GLY A 15 -19.65 3.44 12.29
N ALA A 16 -19.74 4.45 13.18
CA ALA A 16 -18.72 5.49 13.32
C ALA A 16 -17.35 4.91 13.68
N LEU A 17 -17.34 3.81 14.44
CA LEU A 17 -16.11 3.14 14.83
C LEU A 17 -15.41 2.46 13.65
N ARG A 18 -16.17 1.80 12.78
CA ARG A 18 -15.63 1.17 11.56
C ARG A 18 -15.10 2.22 10.60
N GLU A 19 -15.78 3.34 10.45
CA GLU A 19 -15.34 4.44 9.59
C GLU A 19 -14.03 5.06 10.10
N ALA A 20 -13.94 5.32 11.41
CA ALA A 20 -12.71 5.82 12.03
C ALA A 20 -11.55 4.83 11.87
N LEU A 21 -11.82 3.53 12.04
CA LEU A 21 -10.84 2.47 11.83
C LEU A 21 -10.37 2.40 10.37
N ALA A 22 -11.29 2.47 9.41
CA ALA A 22 -10.95 2.46 7.99
C ALA A 22 -10.11 3.69 7.62
N LYS A 23 -10.48 4.86 8.13
CA LYS A 23 -9.72 6.10 7.95
C LYS A 23 -8.33 6.03 8.59
N ALA A 24 -8.20 5.41 9.76
CA ALA A 24 -6.91 5.20 10.40
C ALA A 24 -6.04 4.25 9.58
N ALA A 25 -6.64 3.16 9.08
CA ALA A 25 -5.96 2.14 8.28
C ALA A 25 -5.42 2.69 6.96
N THR A 26 -6.09 3.67 6.35
CA THR A 26 -5.65 4.31 5.10
C THR A 26 -4.73 5.51 5.30
N SER A 27 -4.68 6.09 6.51
CA SER A 27 -3.96 7.34 6.78
C SER A 27 -2.44 7.22 6.98
N GLY A 28 -1.91 6.01 7.13
CA GLY A 28 -0.49 5.84 7.46
C GLY A 28 0.04 4.43 7.21
N GLN A 29 1.35 4.27 7.37
CA GLN A 29 1.98 2.96 7.37
C GLN A 29 1.90 2.36 8.77
N TRP A 30 1.32 1.16 8.87
CA TRP A 30 1.23 0.40 10.10
C TRP A 30 1.37 -1.09 9.76
N THR A 31 2.16 -1.78 10.57
CA THR A 31 2.47 -3.20 10.45
C THR A 31 1.78 -3.98 11.56
N GLU A 32 1.70 -3.38 12.74
CA GLU A 32 1.13 -3.98 13.94
C GLU A 32 -0.16 -3.28 14.40
N ALA A 33 -0.97 -4.01 15.18
CA ALA A 33 -2.22 -3.49 15.74
C ALA A 33 -1.98 -2.32 16.72
N SER A 34 -0.83 -2.30 17.38
CA SER A 34 -0.38 -1.22 18.27
C SER A 34 -0.24 0.12 17.52
N GLU A 35 0.39 0.10 16.34
CA GLU A 35 0.59 1.26 15.49
C GLU A 35 -0.74 1.79 14.95
N LEU A 36 -1.61 0.89 14.47
CA LEU A 36 -2.95 1.27 14.04
C LEU A 36 -3.78 1.86 15.19
N TYR A 37 -3.62 1.35 16.41
CA TYR A 37 -4.32 1.89 17.58
C TYR A 37 -3.90 3.35 17.88
N VAL A 38 -2.63 3.69 17.71
CA VAL A 38 -2.16 5.08 17.85
C VAL A 38 -2.82 5.99 16.80
N LEU A 39 -2.86 5.56 15.54
CA LEU A 39 -3.52 6.31 14.46
C LEU A 39 -5.04 6.43 14.70
N PHE A 40 -5.65 5.37 15.21
CA PHE A 40 -7.07 5.31 15.52
C PHE A 40 -7.44 6.26 16.68
N THR A 41 -6.69 6.23 17.79
CA THR A 41 -6.95 7.10 18.94
C THR A 41 -6.60 8.57 18.71
N ALA A 42 -5.79 8.87 17.70
CA ALA A 42 -5.56 10.23 17.22
C ALA A 42 -6.84 10.87 16.61
N GLN A 43 -7.83 10.07 16.20
CA GLN A 43 -9.07 10.59 15.65
C GLN A 43 -10.01 11.17 16.72
N PRO A 44 -10.74 12.25 16.42
CA PRO A 44 -11.70 12.84 17.33
C PRO A 44 -12.80 11.82 17.68
N GLY A 45 -13.09 11.66 18.97
CA GLY A 45 -14.08 10.72 19.48
C GLY A 45 -13.55 9.31 19.79
N CYS A 46 -12.34 8.95 19.36
CA CYS A 46 -11.81 7.59 19.53
C CYS A 46 -10.93 7.39 20.79
N LYS A 47 -10.71 8.45 21.58
CA LYS A 47 -9.80 8.46 22.74
C LYS A 47 -10.27 7.61 23.92
N ASP A 48 -11.58 7.38 24.01
CA ASP A 48 -12.18 6.66 25.14
C ASP A 48 -12.23 5.14 24.91
N LEU A 49 -11.81 4.66 23.72
CA LEU A 49 -11.80 3.23 23.41
C LEU A 49 -10.53 2.58 23.95
N GLY A 50 -10.68 1.63 24.88
CA GLY A 50 -9.56 0.86 25.39
C GLY A 50 -8.91 -0.03 24.33
N PHE A 51 -7.60 -0.21 24.43
CA PHE A 51 -6.82 -1.06 23.51
C PHE A 51 -7.37 -2.49 23.39
N TRP A 52 -7.89 -3.07 24.48
CA TRP A 52 -8.46 -4.42 24.46
C TRP A 52 -9.77 -4.51 23.67
N ASP A 53 -10.62 -3.48 23.75
CA ASP A 53 -11.85 -3.43 22.95
C ASP A 53 -11.55 -3.15 21.48
N PHE A 54 -10.51 -2.36 21.20
CA PHE A 54 -9.92 -2.24 19.88
C PHE A 54 -9.45 -3.60 19.35
N LEU A 55 -8.62 -4.33 20.09
CA LEU A 55 -8.10 -5.63 19.67
C LEU A 55 -9.21 -6.66 19.40
N ARG A 56 -10.25 -6.68 20.23
CA ARG A 56 -11.40 -7.58 20.04
C ARG A 56 -12.10 -7.31 18.70
N GLN A 57 -12.22 -6.04 18.32
CA GLN A 57 -12.83 -5.65 17.05
C GLN A 57 -11.89 -5.80 15.86
N PHE A 58 -10.60 -5.50 16.05
CA PHE A 58 -9.54 -5.68 15.07
C PHE A 58 -9.47 -7.14 14.63
N ARG A 59 -9.44 -8.09 15.57
CA ARG A 59 -9.43 -9.54 15.26
C ARG A 59 -10.68 -9.99 14.50
N SER A 60 -11.84 -9.40 14.79
CA SER A 60 -13.08 -9.71 14.06
C SER A 60 -13.12 -9.13 12.64
N GLN A 61 -12.27 -8.16 12.33
CA GLN A 61 -12.26 -7.43 11.05
C GLN A 61 -10.91 -7.53 10.34
N GLU A 62 -10.09 -8.51 10.69
CA GLU A 62 -8.72 -8.66 10.16
C GLU A 62 -8.70 -8.75 8.63
N ALA A 63 -9.63 -9.49 8.02
CA ALA A 63 -9.74 -9.59 6.56
C ALA A 63 -10.09 -8.25 5.89
N GLU A 64 -10.97 -7.45 6.50
CA GLU A 64 -11.34 -6.14 5.96
C GLU A 64 -10.20 -5.12 6.14
N LEU A 65 -9.50 -5.18 7.28
CA LEU A 65 -8.32 -4.38 7.52
C LEU A 65 -7.17 -4.73 6.57
N GLN A 66 -6.99 -6.02 6.27
CA GLN A 66 -6.04 -6.47 5.26
C GLN A 66 -6.41 -5.91 3.88
N ARG A 67 -7.69 -5.98 3.49
CA ARG A 67 -8.17 -5.38 2.23
C ARG A 67 -7.90 -3.88 2.18
N LEU A 68 -8.20 -3.14 3.26
CA LEU A 68 -7.95 -1.71 3.35
C LEU A 68 -6.46 -1.37 3.34
N ARG A 69 -5.60 -2.23 3.92
CA ARG A 69 -4.15 -2.11 3.83
C ARG A 69 -3.68 -2.31 2.39
N ASP A 70 -4.16 -3.33 1.72
CA ASP A 70 -3.80 -3.62 0.33
C ASP A 70 -4.28 -2.48 -0.60
N GLU A 71 -5.45 -1.91 -0.34
CA GLU A 71 -6.01 -0.74 -1.05
C GLU A 71 -5.24 0.56 -0.76
N ALA A 72 -4.89 0.81 0.52
CA ALA A 72 -4.07 1.95 0.91
C ALA A 72 -2.66 1.86 0.32
N GLN A 73 -2.04 0.67 0.33
CA GLN A 73 -0.74 0.43 -0.31
C GLN A 73 -0.84 0.55 -1.84
N ALA A 74 -1.96 0.13 -2.46
CA ALA A 74 -2.19 0.33 -3.88
C ALA A 74 -2.33 1.81 -4.25
N THR A 75 -2.95 2.63 -3.39
CA THR A 75 -3.20 4.07 -3.62
C THR A 75 -2.05 4.98 -3.19
N GLN A 76 -1.23 4.57 -2.21
CA GLN A 76 -0.01 5.30 -1.81
C GLN A 76 1.03 5.34 -2.94
N GLY A 77 0.91 4.44 -3.91
CA GLY A 77 1.81 4.34 -5.04
C GLY A 77 2.12 5.67 -5.71
N GLU A 78 1.13 6.40 -6.21
CA GLU A 78 1.40 7.57 -7.06
C GLU A 78 2.26 8.67 -6.39
N ASN A 79 2.24 8.78 -5.06
CA ASN A 79 3.00 9.77 -4.29
C ASN A 79 4.20 9.19 -3.53
N THR A 80 4.44 7.88 -3.61
CA THR A 80 5.57 7.25 -2.94
C THR A 80 6.79 7.28 -3.85
N LEU A 81 7.90 7.84 -3.36
CA LEU A 81 9.20 7.79 -4.04
C LEU A 81 9.57 6.32 -4.32
N GLY A 82 9.74 5.98 -5.60
CA GLY A 82 10.04 4.61 -6.03
C GLY A 82 8.82 3.75 -6.38
N TYR A 83 7.61 4.31 -6.42
CA TYR A 83 6.46 3.58 -6.94
C TYR A 83 6.60 3.26 -8.43
N VAL A 84 6.23 2.02 -8.73
CA VAL A 84 6.16 1.47 -10.07
C VAL A 84 4.71 1.11 -10.37
N PRO A 85 4.09 1.69 -11.41
CA PRO A 85 2.74 1.34 -11.85
C PRO A 85 2.59 -0.18 -12.06
N GLN A 86 1.41 -0.71 -11.75
CA GLN A 86 1.15 -2.16 -11.79
C GLN A 86 1.39 -2.76 -13.19
N GLU A 87 1.23 -1.96 -14.24
CA GLU A 87 1.43 -2.37 -15.63
C GLU A 87 2.90 -2.67 -15.97
N ILE A 88 3.83 -2.11 -15.18
CA ILE A 88 5.27 -2.28 -15.34
C ILE A 88 5.95 -2.88 -14.10
N ASP A 89 5.17 -3.24 -13.08
CA ASP A 89 5.64 -3.99 -11.92
C ASP A 89 5.63 -5.49 -12.21
N CYS A 90 6.37 -6.26 -11.40
CA CYS A 90 6.37 -7.70 -11.55
C CYS A 90 5.02 -8.32 -11.11
N PRO A 91 4.65 -9.51 -11.62
CA PRO A 91 3.38 -10.16 -11.28
C PRO A 91 3.19 -10.42 -9.77
N GLY A 92 4.30 -10.59 -9.04
CA GLY A 92 4.32 -10.77 -7.58
C GLY A 92 4.22 -9.48 -6.77
N ARG A 93 4.17 -8.31 -7.41
CA ARG A 93 4.13 -6.99 -6.73
C ARG A 93 5.25 -6.79 -5.71
N HIS A 94 6.47 -7.17 -6.08
CA HIS A 94 7.65 -7.00 -5.25
C HIS A 94 8.34 -5.64 -5.44
N TRP A 95 7.69 -4.71 -6.17
CA TRP A 95 8.19 -3.39 -6.53
C TRP A 95 9.52 -3.45 -7.28
N ALA A 96 9.45 -3.53 -8.60
CA ALA A 96 10.63 -3.47 -9.45
C ALA A 96 11.49 -2.23 -9.10
N THR A 97 12.79 -2.43 -8.97
CA THR A 97 13.73 -1.37 -8.56
C THR A 97 14.59 -0.93 -9.74
N PRO A 98 14.99 0.35 -9.82
CA PRO A 98 15.93 0.80 -10.84
C PRO A 98 17.26 0.04 -10.73
N PHE A 99 17.75 -0.46 -11.85
CA PHE A 99 18.98 -1.22 -11.96
C PHE A 99 19.67 -0.89 -13.29
N ILE A 100 21.01 -0.91 -13.32
CA ILE A 100 21.81 -0.66 -14.53
C ILE A 100 22.35 -2.00 -15.03
N THR A 101 21.97 -2.38 -16.25
CA THR A 101 22.46 -3.61 -16.90
C THR A 101 23.98 -3.59 -17.01
N TRP A 102 24.64 -4.68 -16.63
CA TRP A 102 26.10 -4.80 -16.70
C TRP A 102 26.60 -5.51 -17.96
N ASP A 103 25.68 -6.08 -18.76
CA ASP A 103 25.96 -6.85 -19.98
C ASP A 103 24.72 -6.79 -20.91
N ASP A 104 24.85 -7.26 -22.14
CA ASP A 104 23.79 -7.32 -23.16
C ASP A 104 22.88 -8.57 -23.03
N GLY A 105 23.01 -9.32 -21.92
CA GLY A 105 22.27 -10.56 -21.66
C GLY A 105 20.86 -10.38 -21.08
N PHE A 106 20.34 -9.15 -20.98
CA PHE A 106 19.04 -8.87 -20.38
C PHE A 106 17.96 -8.66 -21.43
N ASP A 107 16.77 -9.20 -21.20
CA ASP A 107 15.62 -9.05 -22.08
C ASP A 107 14.44 -8.41 -21.35
N CYS A 108 13.76 -7.47 -21.99
CA CYS A 108 12.57 -6.85 -21.42
C CYS A 108 11.44 -7.88 -21.31
N SER A 109 10.94 -8.10 -20.10
CA SER A 109 9.82 -9.01 -19.83
C SER A 109 8.51 -8.61 -20.51
N LEU A 110 8.33 -7.33 -20.86
CA LEU A 110 7.12 -6.81 -21.52
C LEU A 110 7.19 -6.90 -23.05
N CYS A 111 8.20 -6.31 -23.68
CA CYS A 111 8.32 -6.26 -25.14
C CYS A 111 9.22 -7.34 -25.75
N LYS A 112 9.89 -8.14 -24.90
CA LYS A 112 10.83 -9.21 -25.30
C LYS A 112 11.99 -8.73 -26.18
N GLN A 113 12.32 -7.45 -26.12
CA GLN A 113 13.49 -6.89 -26.79
C GLN A 113 14.71 -6.92 -25.86
N PRO A 114 15.92 -7.13 -26.39
CA PRO A 114 17.14 -7.06 -25.61
C PRO A 114 17.37 -5.65 -25.05
N ILE A 115 17.94 -5.61 -23.85
CA ILE A 115 18.32 -4.40 -23.13
C ILE A 115 19.84 -4.29 -23.21
N ALA A 116 20.34 -3.21 -23.81
CA ALA A 116 21.77 -2.95 -23.94
C ALA A 116 22.43 -2.83 -22.56
N ALA A 117 23.72 -3.15 -22.47
CA ALA A 117 24.56 -2.86 -21.32
C ALA A 117 24.56 -1.36 -20.96
N ASP A 118 24.87 -1.05 -19.71
CA ASP A 118 24.88 0.29 -19.12
C ASP A 118 23.54 1.07 -19.23
N THR A 119 22.42 0.36 -19.39
CA THR A 119 21.09 0.94 -19.50
C THR A 119 20.35 0.85 -18.16
N THR A 120 19.73 1.95 -17.72
CA THR A 120 18.88 1.95 -16.52
C THR A 120 17.51 1.35 -16.82
N CYS A 121 17.24 0.14 -16.31
CA CYS A 121 15.95 -0.54 -16.39
C CYS A 121 15.29 -0.69 -15.01
N LEU A 122 14.04 -1.14 -14.95
CA LEU A 122 13.42 -1.59 -13.70
C LEU A 122 13.53 -3.11 -13.63
N ALA A 123 14.02 -3.65 -12.53
CA ALA A 123 14.24 -5.07 -12.35
C ALA A 123 13.63 -5.56 -11.02
N CYS A 124 12.91 -6.67 -11.08
CA CYS A 124 12.57 -7.47 -9.91
C CYS A 124 13.38 -8.77 -9.92
N ARG A 125 14.35 -8.89 -9.01
CA ARG A 125 15.22 -10.07 -8.91
C ARG A 125 14.52 -11.33 -8.42
N ILE A 126 13.39 -11.20 -7.72
CA ILE A 126 12.62 -12.34 -7.22
C ILE A 126 11.86 -13.02 -8.36
N CYS A 127 11.31 -12.22 -9.28
CA CYS A 127 10.51 -12.71 -10.40
C CYS A 127 11.28 -12.80 -11.72
N ASP A 128 12.55 -12.41 -11.72
CA ASP A 128 13.38 -12.22 -12.92
C ASP A 128 12.65 -11.36 -13.98
N HIS A 129 12.10 -10.24 -13.52
CA HIS A 129 11.25 -9.37 -14.32
C HIS A 129 11.97 -8.05 -14.60
N ASP A 130 12.46 -7.88 -15.83
CA ASP A 130 13.14 -6.66 -16.28
C ASP A 130 12.27 -5.83 -17.23
N VAL A 131 12.27 -4.51 -17.09
CA VAL A 131 11.49 -3.58 -17.92
C VAL A 131 12.38 -2.49 -18.50
N CYS A 132 12.49 -2.47 -19.82
CA CYS A 132 13.30 -1.50 -20.55
C CYS A 132 12.75 -0.05 -20.45
N PRO A 133 13.60 0.98 -20.59
CA PRO A 133 13.18 2.37 -20.52
C PRO A 133 12.00 2.73 -21.44
N PRO A 134 11.93 2.26 -22.71
CA PRO A 134 10.77 2.49 -23.56
C PRO A 134 9.46 2.03 -22.92
N CYS A 135 9.42 0.81 -22.37
CA CYS A 135 8.21 0.26 -21.74
C CYS A 135 7.82 1.01 -20.46
N GLN A 136 8.79 1.55 -19.71
CA GLN A 136 8.52 2.37 -18.53
C GLN A 136 7.73 3.64 -18.88
N THR A 137 7.98 4.22 -20.07
CA THR A 137 7.29 5.44 -20.53
C THR A 137 5.88 5.19 -21.07
N VAL A 138 5.60 3.97 -21.58
CA VAL A 138 4.31 3.62 -22.18
C VAL A 138 3.21 3.49 -21.11
N GLY A 139 3.55 3.05 -19.89
CA GLY A 139 2.60 2.99 -18.77
C GLY A 139 1.98 4.34 -18.38
N ARG A 140 2.58 5.48 -18.79
CA ARG A 140 2.02 6.83 -18.54
C ARG A 140 1.09 7.34 -19.64
N SER A 141 1.12 6.73 -20.83
CA SER A 141 0.43 7.24 -22.00
C SER A 141 -0.61 6.22 -22.45
N LYS A 142 -1.83 6.38 -21.95
CA LYS A 142 -3.06 5.64 -22.32
C LYS A 142 -2.88 4.83 -23.61
N SER A 143 -2.65 3.53 -23.44
CA SER A 143 -2.52 2.57 -24.53
C SER A 143 -3.78 2.60 -25.39
N THR A 144 -3.68 3.19 -26.58
CA THR A 144 -4.68 2.96 -27.62
C THR A 144 -4.23 1.69 -28.36
N PRO A 145 -5.03 0.62 -28.39
CA PRO A 145 -4.65 -0.61 -29.08
C PRO A 145 -4.62 -0.33 -30.58
N LYS A 146 -3.44 -0.47 -31.19
CA LYS A 146 -3.29 -0.46 -32.64
C LYS A 146 -3.78 -1.83 -33.14
N GLN A 147 -5.08 -1.93 -33.43
CA GLN A 147 -5.66 -3.08 -34.11
C GLN A 147 -4.98 -3.23 -35.48
N LYS A 148 -4.52 -4.45 -35.78
CA LYS A 148 -4.08 -4.87 -37.11
C LYS A 148 -5.28 -5.15 -38.00
#